data_AF-A0A961F4P4-F1
#
_entry.id   AF-A0A961F4P4-F1
#
_cell.length_a   1.000
_cell.length_b   1.000
_cell.length_c   1.000
_cell.angle_alpha   90.00
_cell.angle_beta   90.00
_cell.angle_gamma   90.00
#
_symmetry.space_group_name_H-M   'P 1'
#
loop_
_entity.id
_entity.type
_entity.pdbx_description
1 polymer ?
#
loop_
_entity_poly.entity_id
_entity_poly.type
_entity_poly.pdbx_seq_one_letter_code
_entity_poly.pdbx_strand_id
1 'polypeptide(L)'
;MDQFRFAEFILDRRKRALLRGAETVPIGARAFDLLEALLVHRDRVVPRDEIMQIVWPGTVVGENNLNVQVANLRRLLGADAIVTVPGRGLHFAREVLPEGPALGLPDRPSVVVLPFDRLGGDPELDWLADGFVEDITTELSRFRDLFVVARNSAFAYREAPRDLRTVARELGVGYVVEGSVRARANRVRVTAQLIDAAHGGHVWAENFDRDMADHFETQARVARAVVTCLSPQIDRNEADRIRVLAPEDLTAHGLAQRGWFLISSGEMLYDPELRDQAEDLARQALARNAESALAWRVLAWVAWWNVYHGTTDSVPDTLSAGIDAATRAIAIDKTDHQARRLRAQLHFMKDDVAAGLPEMRQAHEMNPNCAVTLCWLGLYEAINGSAEIGVPLVEAGLRRSPRDPARGSMLCALGFAEFAARDYAAAADAAEAALAESASSTTPLVLATIAYVGQGRIDKATETFQRVERMAPKLVGARLSGRWLSTNPDYLSRAHTFFRIAAGLVPPEAADALR
;
A
#
# COMPACT_ATOMS: atom_id res chain seq x y z
N MET A 1 6.68 -29.44 -14.53
CA MET A 1 6.81 -28.50 -15.66
C MET A 1 5.52 -28.50 -16.43
N ASP A 2 4.68 -27.49 -16.17
CA ASP A 2 3.35 -27.34 -16.79
C ASP A 2 3.39 -26.41 -18.01
N GLN A 3 4.44 -25.59 -18.13
CA GLN A 3 4.68 -24.71 -19.26
C GLN A 3 6.15 -24.75 -19.71
N PHE A 4 6.39 -24.53 -21.00
CA PHE A 4 7.72 -24.25 -21.55
C PHE A 4 7.72 -22.87 -22.19
N ARG A 5 8.72 -22.04 -21.89
CA ARG A 5 8.88 -20.71 -22.49
C ARG A 5 10.14 -20.66 -23.32
N PHE A 6 10.02 -20.20 -24.56
CA PHE A 6 11.14 -20.10 -25.48
C PHE A 6 10.83 -19.01 -26.51
N ALA A 7 11.79 -18.10 -26.72
CA ALA A 7 11.58 -16.90 -27.53
C ALA A 7 10.26 -16.17 -27.15
N GLU A 8 9.40 -15.84 -28.12
CA GLU A 8 8.10 -15.21 -27.89
C GLU A 8 6.95 -16.17 -27.54
N PHE A 9 7.24 -17.47 -27.36
CA PHE A 9 6.22 -18.51 -27.22
C PHE A 9 6.14 -19.12 -25.82
N ILE A 10 4.93 -19.55 -25.46
CA ILE A 10 4.65 -20.36 -24.27
C ILE A 10 3.88 -21.61 -24.72
N LEU A 11 4.44 -22.80 -24.50
CA LEU A 11 3.71 -24.06 -24.64
C LEU A 11 3.06 -24.40 -23.29
N ASP A 12 1.72 -24.34 -23.21
CA ASP A 12 0.95 -24.74 -22.03
C ASP A 12 0.44 -26.19 -22.19
N ARG A 13 0.95 -27.08 -21.34
CA ARG A 13 0.67 -28.52 -21.41
C ARG A 13 -0.73 -28.86 -20.90
N ARG A 14 -1.23 -28.10 -19.92
CA ARG A 14 -2.56 -28.33 -19.32
C ARG A 14 -3.67 -27.92 -20.28
N LYS A 15 -3.49 -26.78 -20.94
CA LYS A 15 -4.44 -26.24 -21.93
C LYS A 15 -4.24 -26.79 -23.33
N ARG A 16 -3.16 -27.53 -23.57
CA ARG A 16 -2.71 -28.01 -24.89
C ARG A 16 -2.69 -26.88 -25.93
N ALA A 17 -2.11 -25.74 -25.54
CA ALA A 17 -2.09 -24.53 -26.34
C ALA A 17 -0.67 -24.00 -26.50
N LEU A 18 -0.38 -23.43 -27.67
CA LEU A 18 0.80 -22.62 -27.90
C LEU A 18 0.37 -21.15 -27.88
N LEU A 19 0.98 -20.33 -27.05
CA LEU A 19 0.68 -18.91 -26.91
C LEU A 19 1.83 -18.08 -27.49
N ARG A 20 1.51 -16.94 -28.09
CA ARG A 20 2.46 -15.87 -28.41
C ARG A 20 1.92 -14.59 -27.78
N GLY A 21 2.54 -14.14 -26.69
CA GLY A 21 1.95 -13.12 -25.83
C GLY A 21 0.62 -13.59 -25.21
N ALA A 22 -0.47 -12.85 -25.44
CA ALA A 22 -1.81 -13.20 -24.97
C ALA A 22 -2.64 -14.01 -25.99
N GLU A 23 -2.15 -14.17 -27.22
CA GLU A 23 -2.88 -14.83 -28.31
C GLU A 23 -2.56 -16.31 -28.40
N THR A 24 -3.58 -17.13 -28.67
CA THR A 24 -3.39 -18.55 -28.94
C THR A 24 -3.00 -18.75 -30.40
N VAL A 25 -1.84 -19.36 -30.61
CA VAL A 25 -1.30 -19.69 -31.92
C VAL A 25 -1.89 -21.04 -32.37
N PRO A 26 -2.56 -21.11 -33.53
CA PRO A 26 -3.07 -22.36 -34.05
C PRO A 26 -1.93 -23.37 -34.29
N ILE A 27 -2.02 -24.51 -33.62
CA ILE A 27 -1.08 -25.62 -33.77
C ILE A 27 -1.86 -26.93 -33.85
N GLY A 28 -1.52 -27.77 -34.83
CA GLY A 28 -2.16 -29.08 -34.96
C GLY A 28 -1.77 -30.00 -33.81
N ALA A 29 -2.67 -30.90 -33.39
CA ALA A 29 -2.45 -31.77 -32.22
C ALA A 29 -1.13 -32.55 -32.27
N ARG A 30 -0.75 -33.09 -33.45
CA ARG A 30 0.53 -33.81 -33.62
C ARG A 30 1.75 -32.91 -33.66
N ALA A 31 1.62 -31.69 -34.16
CA ALA A 31 2.69 -30.70 -34.08
C ALA A 31 2.91 -30.27 -32.62
N PHE A 32 1.83 -30.15 -31.83
CA PHE A 32 1.90 -29.88 -30.40
C PHE A 32 2.64 -31.02 -29.67
N ASP A 33 2.22 -32.26 -29.87
CA ASP A 33 2.83 -33.44 -29.22
C ASP A 33 4.32 -33.56 -29.58
N LEU A 34 4.69 -33.30 -30.84
CA LEU A 34 6.09 -33.29 -31.28
C LEU A 34 6.91 -32.18 -30.62
N LEU A 35 6.36 -30.97 -30.54
CA LEU A 35 7.01 -29.83 -29.88
C LEU A 35 7.20 -30.11 -28.39
N GLU A 36 6.19 -30.66 -27.73
CA GLU A 36 6.27 -31.08 -26.32
C GLU A 36 7.38 -32.12 -26.12
N ALA A 37 7.44 -33.16 -26.94
CA ALA A 37 8.46 -34.20 -26.84
C ALA A 37 9.88 -33.63 -26.98
N LEU A 38 10.09 -32.71 -27.93
CA LEU A 38 11.37 -32.06 -28.14
C LEU A 38 11.76 -31.11 -26.99
N LEU A 39 10.81 -30.40 -26.38
CA LEU A 39 11.05 -29.51 -25.25
C LEU A 39 11.31 -30.28 -23.94
N VAL A 40 10.63 -31.40 -23.73
CA VAL A 40 10.86 -32.31 -22.59
C VAL A 40 12.28 -32.89 -22.65
N HIS A 41 12.77 -33.20 -23.84
CA HIS A 41 14.11 -33.78 -24.06
C HIS A 41 15.13 -32.77 -24.62
N ARG A 42 14.92 -31.48 -24.37
CA ARG A 42 15.72 -30.37 -24.93
C ARG A 42 17.22 -30.46 -24.68
N ASP A 43 17.67 -31.18 -23.65
CA ASP A 43 19.09 -31.29 -23.30
C ASP A 43 19.86 -32.32 -24.15
N ARG A 44 19.18 -33.01 -25.07
CA ARG A 44 19.79 -34.03 -25.94
C ARG A 44 19.17 -34.07 -27.33
N VAL A 45 19.82 -34.80 -28.23
CA VAL A 45 19.21 -35.20 -29.51
C VAL A 45 18.25 -36.35 -29.25
N VAL A 46 17.02 -36.23 -29.74
CA VAL A 46 15.97 -37.25 -29.63
C VAL A 46 15.93 -38.09 -30.93
N PRO A 47 16.22 -39.40 -30.87
CA PRO A 47 16.12 -40.31 -32.00
C PRO A 47 14.74 -40.30 -32.66
N ARG A 48 14.69 -40.48 -33.98
CA ARG A 48 13.41 -40.48 -34.71
C ARG A 48 12.47 -41.58 -34.24
N ASP A 49 12.98 -42.79 -34.00
CA ASP A 49 12.18 -43.91 -33.50
C ASP A 49 11.56 -43.60 -32.13
N GLU A 50 12.29 -42.90 -31.27
CA GLU A 50 11.80 -42.46 -29.96
C GLU A 50 10.70 -41.41 -30.10
N ILE A 51 10.89 -40.41 -30.98
CA ILE A 51 9.85 -39.42 -31.30
C ILE A 51 8.60 -40.11 -31.86
N MET A 52 8.78 -41.10 -32.74
CA MET A 52 7.68 -41.85 -33.33
C MET A 52 6.87 -42.60 -32.26
N GLN A 53 7.56 -43.19 -31.27
CA GLN A 53 6.90 -43.87 -30.15
C GLN A 53 6.17 -42.90 -29.20
N ILE A 54 6.75 -41.73 -28.91
CA ILE A 54 6.16 -40.72 -28.03
C ILE A 54 4.93 -40.08 -28.67
N VAL A 55 5.04 -39.65 -29.94
CA VAL A 55 4.02 -38.84 -30.62
C VAL A 55 2.95 -39.72 -31.27
N TRP A 56 3.27 -40.94 -31.71
CA TRP A 56 2.33 -41.88 -32.34
C TRP A 56 2.34 -43.26 -31.65
N PRO A 57 1.95 -43.35 -30.36
CA PRO A 57 1.95 -44.61 -29.64
C PRO A 57 1.02 -45.62 -30.33
N GLY A 58 1.53 -46.82 -30.61
CA GLY A 58 0.76 -47.93 -31.17
C GLY A 58 0.23 -47.74 -32.60
N THR A 59 0.73 -46.75 -33.35
CA THR A 59 0.29 -46.47 -34.73
C THR A 59 1.43 -46.69 -35.73
N VAL A 60 1.19 -47.44 -36.81
CA VAL A 60 2.15 -47.58 -37.91
C VAL A 60 2.04 -46.36 -38.83
N VAL A 61 2.98 -45.42 -38.70
CA VAL A 61 3.04 -44.20 -39.50
C VAL A 61 4.41 -44.10 -40.16
N GLY A 62 4.46 -43.77 -41.45
CA GLY A 62 5.73 -43.56 -42.15
C GLY A 62 6.46 -42.29 -41.68
N GLU A 63 7.79 -42.29 -41.75
CA GLU A 63 8.65 -41.16 -41.36
C GLU A 63 8.29 -39.83 -42.06
N ASN A 64 7.63 -39.90 -43.22
CA ASN A 64 7.12 -38.74 -43.94
C ASN A 64 6.19 -37.87 -43.08
N ASN A 65 5.43 -38.44 -42.14
CA ASN A 65 4.55 -37.66 -41.27
C ASN A 65 5.34 -36.85 -40.24
N LEU A 66 6.41 -37.43 -39.66
CA LEU A 66 7.33 -36.70 -38.80
C LEU A 66 7.95 -35.50 -39.55
N ASN A 67 8.39 -35.70 -40.79
CA ASN A 67 8.96 -34.64 -41.61
C ASN A 67 7.95 -33.50 -41.86
N VAL A 68 6.67 -33.81 -42.07
CA VAL A 68 5.61 -32.81 -42.23
C VAL A 68 5.43 -31.99 -40.95
N GLN A 69 5.38 -32.63 -39.78
CA GLN A 69 5.21 -31.91 -38.51
C GLN A 69 6.45 -31.05 -38.18
N VAL A 70 7.66 -31.53 -38.45
CA VAL A 70 8.89 -30.74 -38.30
C VAL A 70 8.87 -29.52 -39.22
N ALA A 71 8.44 -29.67 -40.49
CA ALA A 71 8.33 -28.55 -41.41
C ALA A 71 7.30 -27.51 -40.95
N ASN A 72 6.17 -27.96 -40.40
CA ASN A 72 5.15 -27.06 -39.85
C ASN A 72 5.67 -26.30 -38.62
N LEU A 73 6.35 -26.98 -37.70
CA LEU A 73 6.96 -26.35 -36.52
C LEU A 73 8.06 -25.36 -36.91
N ARG A 74 8.92 -25.69 -37.88
CA ARG A 74 9.93 -24.75 -38.40
C ARG A 74 9.32 -23.52 -39.06
N ARG A 75 8.20 -23.66 -39.77
CA ARG A 75 7.47 -22.51 -40.33
C ARG A 75 6.88 -21.63 -39.23
N LEU A 76 6.42 -22.25 -38.15
CA LEU A 76 5.75 -21.55 -37.06
C LEU A 76 6.73 -20.85 -36.12
N LEU A 77 7.79 -21.57 -35.72
CA LEU A 77 8.73 -21.16 -34.69
C LEU A 77 9.99 -20.49 -35.26
N GLY A 78 10.34 -20.79 -36.51
CA GLY A 78 11.62 -20.41 -37.13
C GLY A 78 12.40 -21.65 -37.59
N ALA A 79 13.11 -21.53 -38.72
CA ALA A 79 13.80 -22.65 -39.36
C ALA A 79 14.90 -23.28 -38.48
N ASP A 80 15.46 -22.47 -37.59
CA ASP A 80 16.52 -22.79 -36.63
C ASP A 80 16.00 -23.44 -35.35
N ALA A 81 14.69 -23.37 -35.06
CA ALA A 81 14.13 -23.83 -33.79
C ALA A 81 14.31 -25.34 -33.55
N ILE A 82 14.32 -26.13 -34.63
CA ILE A 82 14.51 -27.59 -34.58
C ILE A 82 15.66 -27.95 -35.52
N VAL A 83 16.74 -28.49 -34.97
CA VAL A 83 17.91 -28.95 -35.72
C VAL A 83 17.81 -30.44 -35.98
N THR A 84 18.07 -30.84 -37.23
CA THR A 84 18.18 -32.25 -37.59
C THR A 84 19.65 -32.66 -37.53
N VAL A 85 19.94 -33.68 -36.72
CA VAL A 85 21.28 -34.27 -36.63
C VAL A 85 21.31 -35.54 -37.49
N PRO A 86 22.07 -35.56 -38.60
CA PRO A 86 22.11 -36.69 -39.52
C PRO A 86 22.39 -38.02 -38.81
N GLY A 87 21.57 -39.04 -39.09
CA GLY A 87 21.69 -40.37 -38.49
C GLY A 87 21.40 -40.46 -36.98
N ARG A 88 21.07 -39.34 -36.30
CA ARG A 88 20.87 -39.32 -34.84
C ARG A 88 19.49 -38.85 -34.39
N GLY A 89 18.84 -37.94 -35.12
CA GLY A 89 17.47 -37.50 -34.79
C GLY A 89 17.27 -36.00 -34.84
N LEU A 90 16.44 -35.48 -33.92
CA LEU A 90 16.05 -34.06 -33.85
C LEU A 90 16.39 -33.47 -32.49
N HIS A 91 16.72 -32.18 -32.46
CA HIS A 91 17.02 -31.44 -31.24
C HIS A 91 16.35 -30.08 -31.28
N PHE A 92 15.80 -29.63 -30.15
CA PHE A 92 15.27 -28.28 -30.00
C PHE A 92 16.41 -27.33 -29.67
N ALA A 93 16.71 -26.39 -30.56
CA ALA A 93 17.95 -25.63 -30.50
C ALA A 93 17.81 -24.23 -29.89
N ARG A 94 16.59 -23.81 -29.53
CA ARG A 94 16.38 -22.53 -28.86
C ARG A 94 16.55 -22.66 -27.36
N GLU A 95 17.05 -21.59 -26.77
CA GLU A 95 17.07 -21.44 -25.32
C GLU A 95 15.64 -21.52 -24.78
N VAL A 96 15.41 -22.55 -23.97
CA VAL A 96 14.19 -22.69 -23.20
C VAL A 96 14.47 -22.02 -21.87
N LEU A 97 13.78 -20.92 -21.60
CA LEU A 97 13.90 -20.21 -20.33
C LEU A 97 13.60 -21.20 -19.21
N PRO A 98 14.52 -21.41 -18.25
CA PRO A 98 14.29 -22.35 -17.17
C PRO A 98 13.02 -21.94 -16.41
N GLU A 99 12.17 -22.92 -16.03
CA GLU A 99 11.44 -22.78 -14.77
C GLU A 99 12.52 -22.86 -13.67
N GLY A 100 13.25 -21.77 -13.44
CA GLY A 100 13.91 -21.58 -12.16
C GLY A 100 12.83 -21.68 -11.07
N PRO A 101 13.15 -22.13 -9.85
CA PRO A 101 12.19 -22.11 -8.77
C PRO A 101 11.75 -20.65 -8.62
N ALA A 102 10.55 -20.32 -9.10
CA ALA A 102 9.94 -19.05 -8.78
C ALA A 102 9.83 -19.06 -7.25
N LEU A 103 10.58 -18.18 -6.59
CA LEU A 103 10.35 -17.96 -5.18
C LEU A 103 8.87 -17.60 -5.07
N GLY A 104 8.12 -18.39 -4.29
CA GLY A 104 6.73 -18.06 -4.01
C GLY A 104 6.67 -16.65 -3.45
N LEU A 105 5.69 -15.86 -3.91
CA LEU A 105 5.50 -14.53 -3.36
C LEU A 105 5.28 -14.66 -1.84
N PRO A 106 5.94 -13.85 -1.02
CA PRO A 106 5.63 -13.77 0.40
C PRO A 106 4.15 -13.45 0.62
N ASP A 107 3.60 -13.87 1.76
CA ASP A 107 2.21 -13.56 2.13
C ASP A 107 1.93 -12.05 2.25
N ARG A 108 2.99 -11.25 2.41
CA ARG A 108 2.95 -9.79 2.49
C ARG A 108 3.48 -9.16 1.19
N PRO A 109 3.09 -7.91 0.87
CA PRO A 109 3.54 -7.23 -0.33
C PRO A 109 5.08 -7.14 -0.38
N SER A 110 5.66 -7.51 -1.51
CA SER A 110 7.11 -7.64 -1.67
C SER A 110 7.65 -6.69 -2.73
N VAL A 111 8.76 -6.01 -2.44
CA VAL A 111 9.32 -4.95 -3.27
C VAL A 111 10.84 -5.08 -3.40
N VAL A 112 11.34 -4.80 -4.61
CA VAL A 112 12.77 -4.60 -4.89
C VAL A 112 13.02 -3.21 -5.46
N VAL A 113 14.14 -2.59 -5.09
CA VAL A 113 14.62 -1.35 -5.70
C VAL A 113 15.77 -1.70 -6.65
N LEU A 114 15.57 -1.51 -7.94
CA LEU A 114 16.59 -1.77 -8.96
C LEU A 114 17.59 -0.61 -9.05
N PRO A 115 18.81 -0.85 -9.58
CA PRO A 115 19.76 0.22 -9.90
C PRO A 115 19.12 1.32 -10.76
N PHE A 116 19.21 2.57 -10.30
CA PHE A 116 18.64 3.71 -11.02
C PHE A 116 19.50 4.06 -12.24
N ASP A 117 18.84 4.45 -13.34
CA ASP A 117 19.49 4.92 -14.54
C ASP A 117 20.22 6.23 -14.33
N ARG A 118 21.39 6.37 -14.95
CA ARG A 118 22.16 7.62 -14.97
C ARG A 118 21.89 8.36 -16.26
N LEU A 119 21.26 9.53 -16.16
CA LEU A 119 20.97 10.37 -17.32
C LEU A 119 21.86 11.61 -17.31
N GLY A 120 23.01 11.55 -17.98
CA GLY A 120 23.90 12.71 -18.09
C GLY A 120 25.37 12.43 -18.38
N GLY A 121 25.81 11.17 -18.34
CA GLY A 121 27.16 10.75 -18.76
C GLY A 121 28.31 11.12 -17.83
N ASP A 122 28.03 11.74 -16.68
CA ASP A 122 29.04 12.06 -15.66
C ASP A 122 29.32 10.83 -14.76
N PRO A 123 30.53 10.23 -14.82
CA PRO A 123 30.88 9.06 -14.01
C PRO A 123 30.95 9.36 -12.50
N GLU A 124 31.08 10.63 -12.10
CA GLU A 124 31.05 11.02 -10.70
C GLU A 124 29.65 10.90 -10.07
N LEU A 125 28.62 10.48 -10.82
CA LEU A 125 27.25 10.31 -10.30
C LEU A 125 26.89 8.85 -9.95
N ASP A 126 27.80 7.90 -10.14
CA ASP A 126 27.53 6.47 -9.93
C ASP A 126 27.26 6.14 -8.47
N TRP A 127 28.07 6.71 -7.59
CA TRP A 127 27.90 6.58 -6.15
C TRP A 127 26.57 7.19 -5.69
N LEU A 128 26.07 8.23 -6.36
CA LEU A 128 24.82 8.91 -6.01
C LEU A 128 23.61 8.06 -6.41
N ALA A 129 23.60 7.49 -7.62
CA ALA A 129 22.53 6.60 -8.06
C ALA A 129 22.47 5.33 -7.19
N ASP A 130 23.63 4.75 -6.86
CA ASP A 130 23.71 3.58 -5.98
C ASP A 130 23.34 3.90 -4.54
N GLY A 131 23.73 5.08 -4.06
CA GLY A 131 23.34 5.62 -2.75
C GLY A 131 21.83 5.79 -2.61
N PHE A 132 21.14 6.24 -3.66
CA PHE A 132 19.68 6.28 -3.68
C PHE A 132 19.06 4.90 -3.53
N VAL A 133 19.58 3.88 -4.22
CA VAL A 133 19.05 2.51 -4.07
C VAL A 133 19.25 1.99 -2.65
N GLU A 134 20.41 2.24 -2.05
CA GLU A 134 20.69 1.86 -0.67
C GLU A 134 19.77 2.57 0.33
N ASP A 135 19.62 3.89 0.22
CA ASP A 135 18.80 4.68 1.11
C ASP A 135 17.31 4.33 0.97
N ILE A 136 16.80 4.19 -0.27
CA ILE A 136 15.40 3.81 -0.51
C ILE A 136 15.11 2.41 0.03
N THR A 137 16.02 1.44 -0.19
CA THR A 137 15.88 0.08 0.37
C THR A 137 15.84 0.10 1.90
N THR A 138 16.71 0.92 2.50
CA THR A 138 16.79 1.08 3.96
C THR A 138 15.53 1.73 4.52
N GLU A 139 15.04 2.80 3.89
CA GLU A 139 13.86 3.51 4.34
C GLU A 139 12.56 2.71 4.12
N LEU A 140 12.46 1.92 3.04
CA LEU A 140 11.34 0.98 2.83
C LEU A 140 11.30 -0.10 3.91
N SER A 141 12.46 -0.53 4.42
CA SER A 141 12.55 -1.56 5.45
C SER A 141 11.93 -1.12 6.80
N ARG A 142 11.64 0.18 6.97
CA ARG A 142 10.89 0.71 8.12
C ARG A 142 9.39 0.44 8.05
N PHE A 143 8.85 0.19 6.85
CA PHE A 143 7.47 -0.24 6.64
C PHE A 143 7.39 -1.76 6.78
N ARG A 144 7.09 -2.23 7.99
CA ARG A 144 7.18 -3.65 8.37
C ARG A 144 6.18 -4.57 7.66
N ASP A 145 5.11 -3.96 7.15
CA ASP A 145 4.12 -4.64 6.31
C ASP A 145 4.70 -5.02 4.93
N LEU A 146 5.85 -4.45 4.52
CA LEU A 146 6.52 -4.78 3.26
C LEU A 146 7.65 -5.80 3.45
N PHE A 147 7.77 -6.74 2.51
CA PHE A 147 8.97 -7.56 2.32
C PHE A 147 9.92 -6.88 1.34
N VAL A 148 11.04 -6.36 1.83
CA VAL A 148 12.01 -5.63 1.00
C VAL A 148 13.19 -6.55 0.66
N VAL A 149 13.47 -6.72 -0.63
CA VAL A 149 14.63 -7.48 -1.10
C VAL A 149 15.92 -6.70 -0.86
N ALA A 150 16.94 -7.38 -0.33
CA ALA A 150 18.24 -6.79 -0.07
C ALA A 150 18.89 -6.25 -1.36
N ARG A 151 19.56 -5.10 -1.25
CA ARG A 151 20.15 -4.40 -2.40
C ARG A 151 21.08 -5.28 -3.24
N ASN A 152 21.89 -6.15 -2.61
CA ASN A 152 22.89 -6.95 -3.32
C ASN A 152 22.25 -7.89 -4.35
N SER A 153 21.05 -8.39 -4.06
CA SER A 153 20.27 -9.21 -5.00
C SER A 153 19.77 -8.39 -6.19
N ALA A 154 19.44 -7.11 -5.99
CA ALA A 154 18.99 -6.20 -7.04
C ALA A 154 20.15 -5.75 -7.97
N PHE A 155 21.35 -5.57 -7.41
CA PHE A 155 22.51 -5.09 -8.17
C PHE A 155 23.01 -6.08 -9.24
N ALA A 156 22.67 -7.37 -9.12
CA ALA A 156 22.94 -8.38 -10.15
C ALA A 156 22.27 -8.07 -11.50
N TYR A 157 21.22 -7.24 -11.50
CA TYR A 157 20.44 -6.88 -12.69
C TYR A 157 20.84 -5.54 -13.32
N ARG A 158 21.99 -4.95 -12.93
CA ARG A 158 22.45 -3.66 -13.46
C ARG A 158 22.66 -3.66 -14.98
N GLU A 159 23.21 -4.74 -15.53
CA GLU A 159 23.60 -4.86 -16.95
C GLU A 159 22.71 -5.84 -17.75
N ALA A 160 21.70 -6.43 -17.11
CA ALA A 160 20.83 -7.41 -17.74
C ALA A 160 19.72 -6.74 -18.58
N PRO A 161 19.28 -7.35 -19.69
CA PRO A 161 18.09 -6.91 -20.42
C PRO A 161 16.88 -6.89 -19.48
N ARG A 162 16.23 -5.72 -19.34
CA ARG A 162 15.20 -5.47 -18.34
C ARG A 162 13.83 -6.05 -18.72
N ASP A 163 13.70 -7.37 -18.77
CA ASP A 163 12.37 -7.95 -18.55
C ASP A 163 12.07 -7.94 -17.05
N LEU A 164 11.41 -6.89 -16.58
CA LEU A 164 11.02 -6.72 -15.17
C LEU A 164 10.20 -7.90 -14.65
N ARG A 165 9.46 -8.60 -15.51
CA ARG A 165 8.69 -9.80 -15.11
C ARG A 165 9.59 -11.00 -14.80
N THR A 166 10.76 -11.06 -15.43
CA THR A 166 11.76 -12.08 -15.15
C THR A 166 12.50 -11.75 -13.86
N VAL A 167 12.96 -10.50 -13.70
CA VAL A 167 13.59 -10.03 -12.45
C VAL A 167 12.68 -10.27 -11.25
N ALA A 168 11.41 -9.89 -11.36
CA ALA A 168 10.45 -10.06 -10.28
C ALA A 168 10.19 -11.53 -9.92
N ARG A 169 10.19 -12.43 -10.90
CA ARG A 169 10.03 -13.88 -10.68
C ARG A 169 11.25 -14.49 -10.02
N GLU A 170 12.44 -14.11 -10.46
CA GLU A 170 13.71 -14.61 -9.91
C GLU A 170 13.93 -14.13 -8.47
N LEU A 171 13.50 -12.91 -8.17
CA LEU A 171 13.58 -12.33 -6.82
C LEU A 171 12.36 -12.63 -5.93
N GLY A 172 11.29 -13.20 -6.48
CA GLY A 172 10.06 -13.48 -5.74
C GLY A 172 9.36 -12.22 -5.22
N VAL A 173 9.28 -11.17 -6.03
CA VAL A 173 8.68 -9.87 -5.65
C VAL A 173 7.45 -9.53 -6.47
N GLY A 174 6.47 -8.90 -5.81
CA GLY A 174 5.24 -8.41 -6.45
C GLY A 174 5.39 -7.02 -7.06
N TYR A 175 6.37 -6.24 -6.58
CA TYR A 175 6.60 -4.86 -6.98
C TYR A 175 8.07 -4.59 -7.30
N VAL A 176 8.28 -3.73 -8.29
CA VAL A 176 9.60 -3.27 -8.68
C VAL A 176 9.63 -1.74 -8.64
N VAL A 177 10.66 -1.19 -7.99
CA VAL A 177 10.98 0.24 -8.04
C VAL A 177 12.12 0.43 -9.01
N GLU A 178 11.88 1.23 -10.04
CA GLU A 178 12.91 1.68 -10.97
C GLU A 178 12.93 3.20 -11.02
N GLY A 179 13.99 3.77 -11.58
CA GLY A 179 14.13 5.21 -11.60
C GLY A 179 15.33 5.68 -12.38
N SER A 180 15.49 6.99 -12.42
CA SER A 180 16.66 7.63 -13.01
C SER A 180 17.10 8.82 -12.20
N VAL A 181 18.41 9.08 -12.21
CA VAL A 181 19.05 10.23 -11.57
C VAL A 181 19.69 11.08 -12.65
N ARG A 182 19.41 12.38 -12.57
CA ARG A 182 20.08 13.41 -13.37
C ARG A 182 20.55 14.51 -12.44
N ALA A 183 21.85 14.79 -12.45
CA ALA A 183 22.40 15.95 -11.76
C ALA A 183 22.92 16.97 -12.78
N ARG A 184 22.77 18.26 -12.47
CA ARG A 184 23.37 19.36 -13.24
C ARG A 184 23.70 20.51 -12.30
N ALA A 185 24.96 20.95 -12.32
CA ALA A 185 25.46 22.01 -11.44
C ALA A 185 25.11 21.71 -9.96
N ASN A 186 24.19 22.46 -9.37
CA ASN A 186 23.77 22.31 -7.97
C ASN A 186 22.34 21.76 -7.82
N ARG A 187 21.83 21.00 -8.79
CA ARG A 187 20.49 20.40 -8.71
C ARG A 187 20.51 18.93 -9.09
N VAL A 188 19.76 18.13 -8.33
CA VAL A 188 19.46 16.72 -8.64
C VAL A 188 17.98 16.57 -8.95
N ARG A 189 17.68 15.82 -10.01
CA ARG A 189 16.36 15.32 -10.35
C ARG A 189 16.41 13.80 -10.23
N VAL A 190 15.58 13.27 -9.35
CA VAL A 190 15.36 11.82 -9.21
C VAL A 190 13.96 11.52 -9.73
N THR A 191 13.85 10.62 -10.71
CA THR A 191 12.58 10.05 -11.14
C THR A 191 12.46 8.67 -10.51
N ALA A 192 11.35 8.38 -9.84
CA ALA A 192 11.09 7.06 -9.27
C ALA A 192 9.72 6.56 -9.75
N GLN A 193 9.63 5.27 -10.02
CA GLN A 193 8.43 4.61 -10.52
C GLN A 193 8.23 3.29 -9.78
N LEU A 194 6.97 2.99 -9.46
CA LEU A 194 6.53 1.74 -8.88
C LEU A 194 5.76 0.94 -9.94
N ILE A 195 6.20 -0.29 -10.17
CA ILE A 195 5.65 -1.18 -11.19
C ILE A 195 5.09 -2.43 -10.52
N ASP A 196 3.87 -2.79 -10.90
CA ASP A 196 3.26 -4.07 -10.62
C ASP A 196 3.91 -5.15 -11.51
N ALA A 197 4.65 -6.08 -10.90
CA ALA A 197 5.35 -7.12 -11.64
C ALA A 197 4.44 -8.19 -12.26
N ALA A 198 3.24 -8.42 -11.71
CA ALA A 198 2.32 -9.42 -12.20
C ALA A 198 1.73 -9.01 -13.56
N HIS A 199 1.41 -7.73 -13.73
CA HIS A 199 0.77 -7.21 -14.94
C HIS A 199 1.72 -6.37 -15.79
N GLY A 200 2.84 -5.89 -15.24
CA GLY A 200 3.75 -4.94 -15.88
C GLY A 200 3.19 -3.52 -15.95
N GLY A 201 2.20 -3.19 -15.12
CA GLY A 201 1.54 -1.89 -15.09
C GLY A 201 2.26 -0.90 -14.18
N HIS A 202 2.33 0.37 -14.58
CA HIS A 202 2.79 1.45 -13.70
C HIS A 202 1.72 1.74 -12.64
N VAL A 203 2.10 1.62 -11.37
CA VAL A 203 1.22 1.93 -10.22
C VAL A 203 1.39 3.40 -9.82
N TRP A 204 2.62 3.90 -9.83
CA TRP A 204 2.94 5.28 -9.45
C TRP A 204 4.24 5.73 -10.10
N ALA A 205 4.37 7.03 -10.36
CA ALA A 205 5.59 7.65 -10.85
C ALA A 205 5.67 9.11 -10.40
N GLU A 206 6.83 9.57 -9.94
CA GLU A 206 7.02 10.95 -9.51
C GLU A 206 8.46 11.45 -9.73
N ASN A 207 8.60 12.78 -9.84
CA ASN A 207 9.87 13.47 -9.99
C ASN A 207 10.19 14.28 -8.74
N PHE A 208 11.40 14.10 -8.22
CA PHE A 208 11.93 14.78 -7.04
C PHE A 208 13.07 15.70 -7.46
N ASP A 209 12.80 17.00 -7.45
CA ASP A 209 13.78 18.04 -7.76
C ASP A 209 14.30 18.69 -6.49
N ARG A 210 15.62 18.65 -6.25
CA ARG A 210 16.24 19.29 -5.07
C ARG A 210 17.56 19.98 -5.42
N ASP A 211 17.89 20.98 -4.62
CA ASP A 211 19.20 21.61 -4.60
C ASP A 211 20.21 20.67 -3.91
N MET A 212 21.43 20.59 -4.43
CA MET A 212 22.52 19.66 -4.05
C MET A 212 23.54 20.30 -3.08
N ALA A 213 23.19 21.37 -2.35
CA ALA A 213 24.12 22.06 -1.44
C ALA A 213 24.86 21.13 -0.43
N ASP A 214 24.19 20.10 0.09
CA ASP A 214 24.80 18.96 0.81
C ASP A 214 24.36 17.67 0.12
N HIS A 215 25.29 17.00 -0.58
CA HIS A 215 24.96 15.84 -1.39
C HIS A 215 24.38 14.68 -0.57
N PHE A 216 24.91 14.40 0.62
CA PHE A 216 24.49 13.26 1.44
C PHE A 216 23.17 13.54 2.15
N GLU A 217 23.01 14.75 2.71
CA GLU A 217 21.76 15.13 3.35
C GLU A 217 20.62 15.19 2.32
N THR A 218 20.91 15.73 1.13
CA THR A 218 19.95 15.81 0.03
C THR A 218 19.56 14.43 -0.48
N GLN A 219 20.51 13.51 -0.63
CA GLN A 219 20.26 12.13 -1.03
C GLN A 219 19.30 11.45 -0.04
N ALA A 220 19.65 11.44 1.25
CA ALA A 220 18.83 10.81 2.28
C ALA A 220 17.43 11.43 2.37
N ARG A 221 17.32 12.75 2.20
CA ARG A 221 16.03 13.47 2.18
C ARG A 221 15.16 13.10 0.99
N VAL A 222 15.75 12.96 -0.20
CA VAL A 222 15.02 12.54 -1.41
C VAL A 222 14.60 11.07 -1.31
N ALA A 223 15.47 10.19 -0.81
CA ALA A 223 15.14 8.79 -0.59
C ALA A 223 13.94 8.63 0.37
N ARG A 224 13.94 9.34 1.50
CA ARG A 224 12.79 9.37 2.41
C ARG A 224 11.51 9.88 1.73
N ALA A 225 11.60 10.93 0.93
CA ALA A 225 10.45 11.47 0.20
C ALA A 225 9.87 10.46 -0.80
N VAL A 226 10.73 9.74 -1.54
CA VAL A 226 10.31 8.65 -2.45
C VAL A 226 9.55 7.59 -1.67
N VAL A 227 10.12 7.09 -0.57
CA VAL A 227 9.52 6.02 0.23
C VAL A 227 8.19 6.45 0.87
N THR A 228 8.12 7.66 1.43
CA THR A 228 6.88 8.20 2.02
C THR A 228 5.74 8.27 1.01
N CYS A 229 6.02 8.66 -0.24
CA CYS A 229 4.99 8.73 -1.29
C CYS A 229 4.64 7.35 -1.86
N LEU A 230 5.61 6.43 -1.90
CA LEU A 230 5.48 5.13 -2.56
C LEU A 230 4.73 4.09 -1.73
N SER A 231 5.03 3.97 -0.43
CA SER A 231 4.44 2.91 0.41
C SER A 231 2.90 2.90 0.41
N PRO A 232 2.20 4.05 0.55
CA PRO A 232 0.73 4.06 0.50
C PRO A 232 0.15 3.61 -0.84
N GLN A 233 0.91 3.70 -1.95
CA GLN A 233 0.46 3.24 -3.27
C GLN A 233 0.51 1.72 -3.38
N ILE A 234 1.48 1.06 -2.73
CA ILE A 234 1.52 -0.40 -2.61
C ILE A 234 0.28 -0.87 -1.84
N ASP A 235 0.01 -0.27 -0.68
CA ASP A 235 -1.13 -0.66 0.17
C ASP A 235 -2.46 -0.55 -0.59
N ARG A 236 -2.65 0.54 -1.36
CA ARG A 236 -3.84 0.74 -2.20
C ARG A 236 -3.96 -0.31 -3.31
N ASN A 237 -2.88 -0.58 -4.04
CA ASN A 237 -2.90 -1.55 -5.14
C ASN A 237 -3.15 -2.98 -4.63
N GLU A 238 -2.59 -3.33 -3.47
CA GLU A 238 -2.86 -4.61 -2.81
C GLU A 238 -4.31 -4.74 -2.36
N ALA A 239 -4.88 -3.66 -1.82
CA ALA A 239 -6.28 -3.65 -1.46
C ALA A 239 -7.20 -3.91 -2.66
N ASP A 240 -6.94 -3.30 -3.81
CA ASP A 240 -7.72 -3.53 -5.03
C ASP A 240 -7.64 -4.98 -5.51
N ARG A 241 -6.47 -5.63 -5.37
CA ARG A 241 -6.29 -7.06 -5.68
C ARG A 241 -7.07 -7.96 -4.74
N ILE A 242 -7.01 -7.70 -3.43
CA ILE A 242 -7.65 -8.54 -2.43
C ILE A 242 -9.18 -8.35 -2.43
N ARG A 243 -9.66 -7.18 -2.84
CA ARG A 243 -11.08 -6.86 -2.91
C ARG A 243 -11.86 -7.78 -3.83
N VAL A 244 -11.27 -8.26 -4.92
CA VAL A 244 -11.94 -9.12 -5.91
C VAL A 244 -11.94 -10.61 -5.54
N LEU A 245 -11.14 -11.02 -4.55
CA LEU A 245 -11.07 -12.40 -4.07
C LEU A 245 -12.20 -12.69 -3.08
N ALA A 246 -12.69 -13.93 -3.04
CA ALA A 246 -13.63 -14.37 -2.02
C ALA A 246 -12.89 -14.54 -0.67
N PRO A 247 -13.48 -14.16 0.48
CA PRO A 247 -12.83 -14.31 1.79
C PRO A 247 -12.34 -15.73 2.10
N GLU A 248 -13.04 -16.75 1.58
CA GLU A 248 -12.71 -18.16 1.80
C GLU A 248 -11.33 -18.51 1.23
N ASP A 249 -10.97 -17.89 0.10
CA ASP A 249 -9.72 -18.10 -0.64
C ASP A 249 -8.52 -17.34 -0.03
N LEU A 250 -8.75 -16.49 0.98
CA LEU A 250 -7.72 -15.66 1.59
C LEU A 250 -6.99 -16.38 2.73
N THR A 251 -5.68 -16.16 2.85
CA THR A 251 -4.92 -16.56 4.05
C THR A 251 -5.36 -15.73 5.27
N ALA A 252 -4.94 -16.13 6.48
CA ALA A 252 -5.16 -15.31 7.68
C ALA A 252 -4.60 -13.88 7.53
N HIS A 253 -3.46 -13.75 6.84
CA HIS A 253 -2.89 -12.44 6.50
C HIS A 253 -3.77 -11.67 5.51
N GLY A 254 -4.22 -12.31 4.41
CA GLY A 254 -5.08 -11.68 3.41
C GLY A 254 -6.42 -11.20 3.97
N LEU A 255 -7.05 -11.98 4.87
CA LEU A 255 -8.25 -11.57 5.61
C LEU A 255 -7.98 -10.32 6.47
N ALA A 256 -6.90 -10.33 7.25
CA ALA A 256 -6.54 -9.21 8.11
C ALA A 256 -6.18 -7.95 7.31
N GLN A 257 -5.49 -8.10 6.17
CA GLN A 257 -5.14 -7.00 5.26
C GLN A 257 -6.38 -6.39 4.60
N ARG A 258 -7.35 -7.22 4.20
CA ARG A 258 -8.65 -6.73 3.71
C ARG A 258 -9.39 -5.95 4.79
N GLY A 259 -9.45 -6.48 6.02
CA GLY A 259 -10.06 -5.79 7.15
C GLY A 259 -9.38 -4.44 7.45
N TRP A 260 -8.05 -4.41 7.40
CA TRP A 260 -7.26 -3.18 7.56
C TRP A 260 -7.60 -2.13 6.49
N PHE A 261 -7.73 -2.53 5.23
CA PHE A 261 -8.12 -1.62 4.17
C PHE A 261 -9.54 -1.08 4.35
N LEU A 262 -10.51 -1.93 4.69
CA LEU A 262 -11.91 -1.50 4.89
C LEU A 262 -12.01 -0.46 6.01
N ILE A 263 -11.37 -0.72 7.16
CA ILE A 263 -11.42 0.23 8.28
C ILE A 263 -10.63 1.51 8.00
N SER A 264 -9.51 1.44 7.26
CA SER A 264 -8.69 2.62 6.92
C SER A 264 -9.34 3.49 5.84
N SER A 265 -9.94 2.88 4.81
CA SER A 265 -10.66 3.61 3.76
C SER A 265 -11.97 4.23 4.24
N GLY A 266 -12.61 3.61 5.25
CA GLY A 266 -13.79 4.12 5.93
C GLY A 266 -13.51 4.98 7.16
N GLU A 267 -12.26 5.34 7.49
CA GLU A 267 -11.87 5.97 8.77
C GLU A 267 -12.72 7.20 9.11
N MET A 268 -12.97 8.06 8.11
CA MET A 268 -13.70 9.33 8.26
C MET A 268 -15.16 9.24 7.82
N LEU A 269 -15.63 8.04 7.44
CA LEU A 269 -17.02 7.78 7.08
C LEU A 269 -17.78 7.27 8.31
N TYR A 270 -19.01 7.73 8.47
CA TYR A 270 -19.95 7.11 9.39
C TYR A 270 -20.62 5.92 8.70
N ASP A 271 -19.84 4.87 8.45
CA ASP A 271 -20.29 3.64 7.81
C ASP A 271 -20.08 2.44 8.75
N PRO A 272 -21.12 2.05 9.52
CA PRO A 272 -21.05 0.88 10.38
C PRO A 272 -20.79 -0.42 9.62
N GLU A 273 -21.19 -0.52 8.34
CA GLU A 273 -21.09 -1.73 7.55
C GLU A 273 -19.63 -2.04 7.19
N LEU A 274 -18.87 -1.04 6.72
CA LEU A 274 -17.43 -1.21 6.47
C LEU A 274 -16.68 -1.61 7.75
N ARG A 275 -17.05 -1.01 8.88
CA ARG A 275 -16.47 -1.33 10.19
C ARG A 275 -16.84 -2.73 10.67
N ASP A 276 -18.09 -3.16 10.53
CA ASP A 276 -18.56 -4.51 10.87
C ASP A 276 -17.85 -5.56 10.00
N GLN A 277 -17.72 -5.32 8.70
CA GLN A 277 -16.99 -6.20 7.78
C GLN A 277 -15.50 -6.30 8.16
N ALA A 278 -14.86 -5.18 8.52
CA ALA A 278 -13.47 -5.19 8.96
C ALA A 278 -13.28 -5.99 10.25
N GLU A 279 -14.21 -5.85 11.21
CA GLU A 279 -14.20 -6.61 12.45
C GLU A 279 -14.36 -8.12 12.21
N ASP A 280 -15.33 -8.50 11.37
CA ASP A 280 -15.59 -9.90 11.03
C ASP A 280 -14.38 -10.55 10.36
N LEU A 281 -13.80 -9.89 9.35
CA LEU A 281 -12.58 -10.37 8.67
C LEU A 281 -11.40 -10.52 9.64
N ALA A 282 -11.22 -9.60 10.57
CA ALA A 282 -10.19 -9.70 11.60
C ALA A 282 -10.43 -10.91 12.54
N ARG A 283 -11.69 -11.16 12.94
CA ARG A 283 -12.04 -12.32 13.76
C ARG A 283 -11.85 -13.64 13.00
N GLN A 284 -12.21 -13.69 11.72
CA GLN A 284 -11.92 -14.85 10.86
C GLN A 284 -10.42 -15.09 10.71
N ALA A 285 -9.63 -14.03 10.54
CA ALA A 285 -8.17 -14.12 10.50
C ALA A 285 -7.60 -14.70 11.80
N LEU A 286 -8.10 -14.26 12.96
CA LEU A 286 -7.69 -14.79 14.27
C LEU A 286 -8.13 -16.23 14.51
N ALA A 287 -9.28 -16.63 13.99
CA ALA A 287 -9.71 -18.03 14.03
C ALA A 287 -8.79 -18.95 13.23
N ARG A 288 -8.20 -18.46 12.12
CA ARG A 288 -7.20 -19.19 11.33
C ARG A 288 -5.79 -19.10 11.93
N ASN A 289 -5.40 -17.94 12.46
CA ASN A 289 -4.12 -17.71 13.12
C ASN A 289 -4.30 -16.71 14.28
N ALA A 290 -4.32 -17.22 15.51
CA ALA A 290 -4.47 -16.42 16.73
C ALA A 290 -3.31 -15.44 16.98
N GLU A 291 -2.16 -15.65 16.32
CA GLU A 291 -0.98 -14.79 16.38
C GLU A 291 -0.89 -13.83 15.18
N SER A 292 -2.01 -13.53 14.52
CA SER A 292 -2.05 -12.48 13.49
C SER A 292 -1.99 -11.09 14.12
N ALA A 293 -0.80 -10.47 14.17
CA ALA A 293 -0.61 -9.09 14.66
C ALA A 293 -1.51 -8.08 13.92
N LEU A 294 -1.62 -8.23 12.60
CA LEU A 294 -2.45 -7.37 11.76
C LEU A 294 -3.93 -7.46 12.12
N ALA A 295 -4.44 -8.66 12.41
CA ALA A 295 -5.84 -8.81 12.80
C ALA A 295 -6.13 -8.16 14.16
N TRP A 296 -5.24 -8.32 15.13
CA TRP A 296 -5.32 -7.61 16.41
C TRP A 296 -5.26 -6.09 16.23
N ARG A 297 -4.40 -5.60 15.32
CA ARG A 297 -4.33 -4.18 14.94
C ARG A 297 -5.64 -3.66 14.35
N VAL A 298 -6.31 -4.44 13.49
CA VAL A 298 -7.64 -4.08 12.95
C VAL A 298 -8.68 -3.96 14.07
N LEU A 299 -8.72 -4.90 15.02
CA LEU A 299 -9.65 -4.83 16.15
C LEU A 299 -9.42 -3.59 17.04
N ALA A 300 -8.16 -3.18 17.24
CA ALA A 300 -7.86 -1.93 17.94
C ALA A 300 -8.42 -0.71 17.20
N TRP A 301 -8.34 -0.69 15.87
CA TRP A 301 -8.92 0.39 15.05
C TRP A 301 -10.45 0.39 15.10
N VAL A 302 -11.07 -0.79 15.02
CA VAL A 302 -12.52 -0.96 15.16
C VAL A 302 -13.00 -0.40 16.50
N ALA A 303 -12.28 -0.69 17.59
CA ALA A 303 -12.58 -0.13 18.91
C ALA A 303 -12.49 1.41 18.91
N TRP A 304 -11.41 1.97 18.33
CA TRP A 304 -11.26 3.43 18.20
C TRP A 304 -12.42 4.05 17.43
N TRP A 305 -12.77 3.48 16.27
CA TRP A 305 -13.87 3.95 15.42
C TRP A 305 -15.19 3.94 16.19
N ASN A 306 -15.48 2.86 16.94
CA ASN A 306 -16.71 2.72 17.70
C ASN A 306 -16.85 3.77 18.81
N VAL A 307 -15.76 4.06 19.53
CA VAL A 307 -15.77 5.08 20.58
C VAL A 307 -15.89 6.48 19.97
N TYR A 308 -15.14 6.76 18.89
CA TYR A 308 -15.14 8.05 18.21
C TYR A 308 -16.51 8.41 17.65
N HIS A 309 -17.18 7.46 16.99
CA HIS A 309 -18.48 7.63 16.36
C HIS A 309 -19.67 7.41 17.31
N GLY A 310 -19.41 7.07 18.57
CA GLY A 310 -20.47 6.88 19.58
C GLY A 310 -21.36 5.67 19.31
N THR A 311 -20.85 4.65 18.62
CA THR A 311 -21.62 3.45 18.24
C THR A 311 -21.50 2.30 19.23
N THR A 312 -20.66 2.45 20.27
CA THR A 312 -20.50 1.47 21.35
C THR A 312 -21.54 1.62 22.47
N ASP A 313 -21.95 0.49 23.05
CA ASP A 313 -22.80 0.42 24.25
C ASP A 313 -22.03 0.76 25.54
N SER A 314 -20.75 0.41 25.61
CA SER A 314 -19.88 0.65 26.77
C SER A 314 -18.51 1.15 26.32
N VAL A 315 -18.30 2.46 26.55
CA VAL A 315 -17.02 3.12 26.24
C VAL A 315 -15.87 2.51 27.03
N PRO A 316 -15.95 2.32 28.37
CA PRO A 316 -14.85 1.74 29.13
C PRO A 316 -14.44 0.35 28.62
N ASP A 317 -15.42 -0.52 28.35
CA ASP A 317 -15.14 -1.89 27.90
C ASP A 317 -14.54 -1.90 26.49
N THR A 318 -15.04 -1.05 25.60
CA THR A 318 -14.52 -0.93 24.22
C THR A 318 -13.09 -0.38 24.21
N LEU A 319 -12.79 0.61 25.05
CA LEU A 319 -11.44 1.15 25.19
C LEU A 319 -10.49 0.10 25.77
N SER A 320 -10.91 -0.64 26.81
CA SER A 320 -10.11 -1.72 27.37
C SER A 320 -9.80 -2.78 26.32
N ALA A 321 -10.83 -3.28 25.62
CA ALA A 321 -10.66 -4.28 24.58
C ALA A 321 -9.78 -3.79 23.42
N GLY A 322 -9.90 -2.52 23.02
CA GLY A 322 -9.05 -1.93 21.99
C GLY A 322 -7.58 -1.82 22.41
N ILE A 323 -7.31 -1.38 23.65
CA ILE A 323 -5.96 -1.25 24.20
C ILE A 323 -5.32 -2.64 24.34
N ASP A 324 -6.09 -3.64 24.77
CA ASP A 324 -5.65 -5.03 24.86
C ASP A 324 -5.32 -5.60 23.48
N ALA A 325 -6.16 -5.36 22.48
CA ALA A 325 -5.93 -5.76 21.10
C ALA A 325 -4.64 -5.14 20.54
N ALA A 326 -4.46 -3.82 20.70
CA ALA A 326 -3.24 -3.14 20.27
C ALA A 326 -1.99 -3.65 21.00
N THR A 327 -2.11 -3.93 22.31
CA THR A 327 -1.04 -4.52 23.11
C THR A 327 -0.67 -5.92 22.64
N ARG A 328 -1.64 -6.73 22.25
CA ARG A 328 -1.40 -8.06 21.68
C ARG A 328 -0.71 -7.99 20.33
N ALA A 329 -1.14 -7.07 19.46
CA ALA A 329 -0.49 -6.81 18.18
C ALA A 329 1.00 -6.46 18.37
N ILE A 330 1.30 -5.54 19.28
CA ILE A 330 2.68 -5.11 19.60
C ILE A 330 3.50 -6.23 20.25
N ALA A 331 2.87 -7.10 21.05
CA ALA A 331 3.57 -8.23 21.66
C ALA A 331 4.01 -9.26 20.62
N ILE A 332 3.19 -9.48 19.58
CA ILE A 332 3.48 -10.37 18.45
C ILE A 332 4.51 -9.72 17.52
N ASP A 333 4.30 -8.47 17.12
CA ASP A 333 5.23 -7.68 16.33
C ASP A 333 5.60 -6.37 17.04
N LYS A 334 6.76 -6.39 17.72
CA LYS A 334 7.30 -5.23 18.44
C LYS A 334 7.67 -4.06 17.52
N THR A 335 7.74 -4.30 16.22
CA THR A 335 8.11 -3.32 15.21
C THR A 335 6.90 -2.67 14.53
N ASP A 336 5.67 -3.06 14.89
CA ASP A 336 4.44 -2.49 14.35
C ASP A 336 4.16 -1.08 14.93
N HIS A 337 4.64 -0.07 14.21
CA HIS A 337 4.42 1.33 14.57
C HIS A 337 2.94 1.76 14.47
N GLN A 338 2.13 1.11 13.62
CA GLN A 338 0.72 1.45 13.45
C GLN A 338 -0.11 0.94 14.63
N ALA A 339 0.14 -0.28 15.12
CA ALA A 339 -0.50 -0.80 16.32
C ALA A 339 -0.19 0.09 17.54
N ARG A 340 1.05 0.56 17.64
CA ARG A 340 1.47 1.50 18.70
C ARG A 340 0.80 2.87 18.57
N ARG A 341 0.64 3.40 17.35
CA ARG A 341 -0.15 4.60 17.10
C ARG A 341 -1.61 4.43 17.55
N LEU A 342 -2.24 3.29 17.25
CA LEU A 342 -3.63 3.03 17.65
C LEU A 342 -3.78 2.90 19.16
N ARG A 343 -2.84 2.24 19.83
CA ARG A 343 -2.84 2.18 21.29
C ARG A 343 -2.76 3.58 21.91
N ALA A 344 -1.86 4.43 21.38
CA ALA A 344 -1.78 5.83 21.79
C ALA A 344 -3.12 6.57 21.58
N GLN A 345 -3.74 6.42 20.41
CA GLN A 345 -5.07 7.00 20.11
C GLN A 345 -6.14 6.55 21.11
N LEU A 346 -6.16 5.27 21.46
CA LEU A 346 -7.09 4.73 22.45
C LEU A 346 -6.81 5.25 23.86
N HIS A 347 -5.54 5.45 24.24
CA HIS A 347 -5.20 6.13 25.50
C HIS A 347 -5.72 7.57 25.52
N PHE A 348 -5.61 8.32 24.42
CA PHE A 348 -6.21 9.65 24.33
C PHE A 348 -7.74 9.61 24.47
N MET A 349 -8.41 8.62 23.87
CA MET A 349 -9.86 8.43 24.02
C MET A 349 -10.28 8.02 25.45
N LYS A 350 -9.34 7.53 26.26
CA LYS A 350 -9.48 7.19 27.67
C LYS A 350 -9.03 8.33 28.60
N ASP A 351 -8.83 9.52 28.05
CA ASP A 351 -8.33 10.70 28.77
C ASP A 351 -6.95 10.50 29.42
N ASP A 352 -6.15 9.54 28.93
CA ASP A 352 -4.83 9.17 29.45
C ASP A 352 -3.70 9.71 28.56
N VAL A 353 -3.56 11.03 28.55
CA VAL A 353 -2.53 11.74 27.77
C VAL A 353 -1.12 11.31 28.18
N ALA A 354 -0.92 11.03 29.47
CA ALA A 354 0.37 10.62 30.03
C ALA A 354 0.86 9.29 29.45
N ALA A 355 -0.04 8.35 29.17
CA ALA A 355 0.28 7.13 28.45
C ALA A 355 0.31 7.34 26.93
N GLY A 356 -0.65 8.08 26.36
CA GLY A 356 -0.83 8.21 24.92
C GLY A 356 0.29 8.95 24.20
N LEU A 357 0.75 10.08 24.73
CA LEU A 357 1.71 10.93 24.01
C LEU A 357 3.10 10.30 23.84
N PRO A 358 3.71 9.68 24.87
CA PRO A 358 4.96 8.93 24.69
C PRO A 358 4.83 7.79 23.67
N GLU A 359 3.70 7.09 23.65
CA GLU A 359 3.48 6.02 22.68
C GLU A 359 3.37 6.53 21.24
N MET A 360 2.67 7.65 21.04
CA MET A 360 2.56 8.31 19.74
C MET A 360 3.92 8.79 19.22
N ARG A 361 4.73 9.42 20.09
CA ARG A 361 6.09 9.84 19.74
C ARG A 361 6.98 8.66 19.36
N GLN A 362 6.94 7.58 20.13
CA GLN A 362 7.70 6.38 19.81
C GLN A 362 7.22 5.71 18.51
N ALA A 363 5.91 5.71 18.22
CA ALA A 363 5.39 5.24 16.94
C ALA A 363 5.96 6.07 15.77
N HIS A 364 6.11 7.38 15.94
CA HIS A 364 6.78 8.24 14.96
C HIS A 364 8.27 7.95 14.83
N GLU A 365 8.99 7.75 15.94
CA GLU A 365 10.43 7.40 15.93
C GLU A 365 10.70 6.07 15.23
N MET A 366 9.80 5.08 15.40
CA MET A 366 9.91 3.78 14.74
C MET A 366 9.81 3.90 13.22
N ASN A 367 8.88 4.71 12.72
CA ASN A 367 8.75 5.01 11.30
C ASN A 367 8.53 6.52 11.05
N PRO A 368 9.63 7.30 10.92
CA PRO A 368 9.53 8.73 10.66
C PRO A 368 8.93 9.05 9.29
N ASN A 369 8.89 8.08 8.37
CA ASN A 369 8.39 8.26 7.00
C ASN A 369 6.86 8.12 6.90
N CYS A 370 6.18 7.69 7.97
CA CYS A 370 4.72 7.61 8.00
C CYS A 370 4.09 9.00 8.20
N ALA A 371 3.60 9.60 7.12
CA ALA A 371 2.95 10.92 7.14
C ALA A 371 1.72 10.95 8.07
N VAL A 372 0.89 9.90 8.03
CA VAL A 372 -0.30 9.76 8.87
C VAL A 372 0.06 9.79 10.36
N THR A 373 1.08 9.04 10.79
CA THR A 373 1.52 9.05 12.19
C THR A 373 1.99 10.43 12.64
N LEU A 374 2.71 11.15 11.78
CA LEU A 374 3.16 12.52 12.09
C LEU A 374 1.98 13.50 12.23
N CYS A 375 0.98 13.40 11.35
CA CYS A 375 -0.24 14.21 11.45
C CYS A 375 -1.03 13.92 12.73
N TRP A 376 -1.17 12.64 13.11
CA TRP A 376 -1.81 12.28 14.37
C TRP A 376 -1.01 12.78 15.59
N LEU A 377 0.32 12.68 15.57
CA LEU A 377 1.16 13.26 16.62
C LEU A 377 0.91 14.78 16.73
N GLY A 378 0.96 15.51 15.61
CA GLY A 378 0.71 16.94 15.60
C GLY A 378 -0.68 17.32 16.13
N LEU A 379 -1.72 16.57 15.74
CA LEU A 379 -3.06 16.76 16.27
C LEU A 379 -3.10 16.61 17.80
N TYR A 380 -2.56 15.52 18.33
CA TYR A 380 -2.63 15.25 19.76
C TYR A 380 -1.74 16.17 20.60
N GLU A 381 -0.60 16.65 20.08
CA GLU A 381 0.15 17.74 20.71
C GLU A 381 -0.71 19.01 20.77
N ALA A 382 -1.36 19.38 19.66
CA ALA A 382 -2.14 20.61 19.59
C ALA A 382 -3.37 20.61 20.50
N ILE A 383 -4.23 19.60 20.40
CA ILE A 383 -5.48 19.57 21.16
C ILE A 383 -5.24 19.36 22.66
N ASN A 384 -4.05 18.95 23.09
CA ASN A 384 -3.69 18.82 24.49
C ASN A 384 -2.86 19.99 25.04
N GLY A 385 -2.71 21.08 24.27
CA GLY A 385 -2.19 22.37 24.76
C GLY A 385 -0.91 22.88 24.11
N SER A 386 -0.31 22.12 23.17
CA SER A 386 0.93 22.47 22.48
C SER A 386 0.66 22.76 20.99
N ALA A 387 -0.26 23.66 20.68
CA ALA A 387 -0.69 23.93 19.30
C ALA A 387 0.44 24.50 18.43
N GLU A 388 1.33 25.29 19.03
CA GLU A 388 2.54 25.84 18.41
C GLU A 388 3.55 24.76 17.98
N ILE A 389 3.51 23.59 18.61
CA ILE A 389 4.28 22.40 18.19
C ILE A 389 3.45 21.55 17.22
N GLY A 390 2.18 21.36 17.53
CA GLY A 390 1.30 20.43 16.84
C GLY A 390 1.01 20.81 15.39
N VAL A 391 0.63 22.07 15.14
CA VAL A 391 0.31 22.55 13.78
C VAL A 391 1.47 22.34 12.80
N PRO A 392 2.72 22.78 13.09
CA PRO A 392 3.86 22.52 12.20
C PRO A 392 4.12 21.04 11.90
N LEU A 393 3.85 20.14 12.86
CA LEU A 393 3.99 18.69 12.64
C LEU A 393 2.96 18.18 11.64
N VAL A 394 1.69 18.59 11.76
CA VAL A 394 0.65 18.17 10.82
C VAL A 394 0.94 18.69 9.41
N GLU A 395 1.30 19.96 9.28
CA GLU A 395 1.70 20.51 7.99
C GLU A 395 2.90 19.76 7.39
N ALA A 396 3.88 19.39 8.21
CA ALA A 396 5.03 18.62 7.77
C ALA A 396 4.62 17.23 7.27
N GLY A 397 3.64 16.58 7.90
CA GLY A 397 3.06 15.33 7.41
C GLY A 397 2.39 15.50 6.05
N LEU A 398 1.51 16.49 5.89
CA LEU A 398 0.85 16.82 4.62
C LEU A 398 1.84 17.16 3.49
N ARG A 399 2.94 17.86 3.80
CA ARG A 399 4.01 18.17 2.83
C ARG A 399 4.80 16.94 2.41
N ARG A 400 4.92 15.91 3.26
CA ARG A 400 5.69 14.69 2.97
C ARG A 400 4.95 13.76 2.00
N SER A 401 3.62 13.71 2.09
CA SER A 401 2.77 12.89 1.23
C SER A 401 1.59 13.73 0.72
N PRO A 402 1.81 14.64 -0.26
CA PRO A 402 0.78 15.59 -0.70
C PRO A 402 -0.38 14.93 -1.45
N ARG A 403 -0.21 13.69 -1.92
CA ARG A 403 -1.22 12.88 -2.63
C ARG A 403 -1.52 11.56 -1.90
N ASP A 404 -1.37 11.58 -0.58
CA ASP A 404 -1.62 10.41 0.24
C ASP A 404 -3.07 9.93 0.10
N PRO A 405 -3.34 8.62 0.02
CA PRO A 405 -4.70 8.09 0.10
C PRO A 405 -5.47 8.53 1.36
N ALA A 406 -4.77 8.78 2.47
CA ALA A 406 -5.35 9.26 3.73
C ALA A 406 -5.32 10.80 3.85
N ARG A 407 -5.13 11.54 2.76
CA ARG A 407 -5.03 13.02 2.79
C ARG A 407 -6.23 13.69 3.46
N GLY A 408 -7.45 13.20 3.24
CA GLY A 408 -8.65 13.72 3.89
C GLY A 408 -8.58 13.67 5.41
N SER A 409 -8.09 12.57 6.00
CA SER A 409 -7.94 12.47 7.45
C SER A 409 -6.81 13.34 8.00
N MET A 410 -5.71 13.47 7.26
CA MET A 410 -4.62 14.39 7.61
C MET A 410 -5.05 15.86 7.59
N LEU A 411 -5.93 16.26 6.66
CA LEU A 411 -6.51 17.60 6.65
C LEU A 411 -7.46 17.84 7.83
N CYS A 412 -8.24 16.84 8.25
CA CYS A 412 -9.00 16.94 9.49
C CYS A 412 -8.08 17.11 10.71
N ALA A 413 -6.98 16.36 10.78
CA ALA A 413 -5.99 16.52 11.82
C ALA A 413 -5.43 17.96 11.85
N LEU A 414 -5.19 18.56 10.68
CA LEU A 414 -4.74 19.95 10.59
C LEU A 414 -5.81 20.89 11.13
N GLY A 415 -7.05 20.79 10.66
CA GLY A 415 -8.07 21.74 11.08
C GLY A 415 -8.46 21.62 12.56
N PHE A 416 -8.40 20.43 13.18
CA PHE A 416 -8.54 20.31 14.63
C PHE A 416 -7.35 20.90 15.39
N ALA A 417 -6.12 20.80 14.84
CA ALA A 417 -4.94 21.46 15.41
C ALA A 417 -5.05 22.99 15.32
N GLU A 418 -5.49 23.52 14.18
CA GLU A 418 -5.76 24.96 13.99
C GLU A 418 -6.89 25.45 14.92
N PHE A 419 -7.93 24.65 15.10
CA PHE A 419 -8.98 24.95 16.07
C PHE A 419 -8.43 25.03 17.50
N ALA A 420 -7.48 24.15 17.85
CA ALA A 420 -6.78 24.23 19.14
C ALA A 420 -5.93 25.50 19.24
N ALA A 421 -5.30 25.93 18.15
CA ALA A 421 -4.58 27.20 18.03
C ALA A 421 -5.48 28.45 18.00
N ARG A 422 -6.82 28.26 17.98
CA ARG A 422 -7.84 29.31 17.81
C ARG A 422 -7.81 30.01 16.45
N ASP A 423 -7.13 29.44 15.45
CA ASP A 423 -7.25 29.87 14.07
C ASP A 423 -8.47 29.22 13.42
N TYR A 424 -9.65 29.76 13.74
CA TYR A 424 -10.90 29.22 13.23
C TYR A 424 -11.05 29.41 11.71
N ALA A 425 -10.34 30.36 11.12
CA ALA A 425 -10.29 30.56 9.68
C ALA A 425 -9.58 29.39 9.02
N ALA A 426 -8.33 29.12 9.41
CA ALA A 426 -7.55 28.00 8.91
C ALA A 426 -8.23 26.65 9.21
N ALA A 427 -8.86 26.50 10.38
CA ALA A 427 -9.61 25.30 10.73
C ALA A 427 -10.77 25.00 9.76
N ALA A 428 -11.51 26.03 9.32
CA ALA A 428 -12.58 25.85 8.36
C ALA A 428 -12.05 25.57 6.95
N ASP A 429 -10.98 26.24 6.53
CA ASP A 429 -10.35 26.00 5.22
C ASP A 429 -9.84 24.55 5.12
N ALA A 430 -9.22 24.05 6.19
CA ALA A 430 -8.81 22.65 6.29
C ALA A 430 -10.00 21.68 6.26
N ALA A 431 -11.11 22.03 6.90
CA ALA A 431 -12.34 21.22 6.87
C ALA A 431 -12.97 21.18 5.47
N GLU A 432 -13.04 22.31 4.78
CA GLU A 432 -13.52 22.43 3.40
C GLU A 432 -12.62 21.65 2.44
N ALA A 433 -11.30 21.72 2.60
CA ALA A 433 -10.35 20.91 1.84
C ALA A 433 -10.53 19.40 2.10
N ALA A 434 -10.82 18.99 3.34
CA ALA A 434 -11.07 17.59 3.68
C ALA A 434 -12.39 17.08 3.07
N LEU A 435 -13.43 17.92 3.03
CA LEU A 435 -14.70 17.62 2.36
C LEU A 435 -14.55 17.49 0.84
N ALA A 436 -13.60 18.20 0.24
CA ALA A 436 -13.30 18.07 -1.18
C ALA A 436 -12.66 16.71 -1.53
N GLU A 437 -11.91 16.10 -0.59
CA GLU A 437 -11.38 14.74 -0.74
C GLU A 437 -12.47 13.67 -0.57
N SER A 438 -13.40 13.87 0.37
CA SER A 438 -14.50 12.95 0.64
C SER A 438 -15.74 13.70 1.12
N ALA A 439 -16.65 13.97 0.20
CA ALA A 439 -17.85 14.77 0.46
C ALA A 439 -18.81 14.09 1.46
N SER A 440 -18.74 12.77 1.65
CA SER A 440 -19.60 12.00 2.56
C SER A 440 -19.00 11.79 3.96
N SER A 441 -17.82 12.35 4.25
CA SER A 441 -17.18 12.20 5.56
C SER A 441 -17.80 13.08 6.64
N THR A 442 -18.04 12.50 7.82
CA THR A 442 -18.73 13.17 8.94
C THR A 442 -17.77 13.93 9.86
N THR A 443 -16.54 13.44 10.01
CA THR A 443 -15.49 14.12 10.79
C THR A 443 -15.18 15.54 10.30
N PRO A 444 -14.96 15.79 8.99
CA PRO A 444 -14.79 17.14 8.48
C PRO A 444 -16.00 18.05 8.73
N LEU A 445 -17.22 17.51 8.69
CA LEU A 445 -18.43 18.28 8.96
C LEU A 445 -18.53 18.70 10.43
N VAL A 446 -18.15 17.82 11.37
CA VAL A 446 -18.04 18.18 12.81
C VAL A 446 -17.03 19.30 13.00
N LEU A 447 -15.86 19.20 12.37
CA LEU A 447 -14.82 20.23 12.41
C LEU A 447 -15.31 21.56 11.82
N ALA A 448 -15.92 21.54 10.62
CA ALA A 448 -16.47 22.72 9.98
C ALA A 448 -17.55 23.39 10.86
N THR A 449 -18.39 22.58 11.52
CA THR A 449 -19.43 23.07 12.43
C THR A 449 -18.83 23.93 13.55
N ILE A 450 -17.83 23.41 14.27
CA ILE A 450 -17.20 24.17 15.37
C ILE A 450 -16.37 25.34 14.86
N ALA A 451 -15.69 25.20 13.71
CA ALA A 451 -14.88 26.27 13.13
C ALA A 451 -15.75 27.46 12.67
N TYR A 452 -16.91 27.21 12.04
CA TYR A 452 -17.82 28.28 11.63
C TYR A 452 -18.41 29.05 12.82
N VAL A 453 -18.69 28.41 13.95
CA VAL A 453 -19.09 29.14 15.18
C VAL A 453 -17.95 30.01 15.69
N GLY A 454 -16.71 29.48 15.68
CA GLY A 454 -15.51 30.24 16.00
C GLY A 454 -15.33 31.49 15.14
N GLN A 455 -15.68 31.43 13.84
CA GLN A 455 -15.69 32.57 12.92
C GLN A 455 -16.90 33.51 13.07
N GLY A 456 -17.91 33.16 13.88
CA GLY A 456 -19.17 33.90 13.96
C GLY A 456 -20.14 33.65 12.79
N ARG A 457 -19.87 32.65 11.95
CA ARG A 457 -20.74 32.24 10.82
C ARG A 457 -21.78 31.22 11.29
N ILE A 458 -22.69 31.64 12.16
CA ILE A 458 -23.66 30.75 12.83
C ILE A 458 -24.58 30.05 11.84
N ASP A 459 -25.10 30.76 10.82
CA ASP A 459 -26.01 30.17 9.83
C ASP A 459 -25.39 28.94 9.14
N LYS A 460 -24.12 29.06 8.74
CA LYS A 460 -23.38 27.95 8.10
C LYS A 460 -23.03 26.85 9.09
N ALA A 461 -22.74 27.19 10.34
CA ALA A 461 -22.54 26.20 11.39
C ALA A 461 -23.81 25.37 11.61
N THR A 462 -24.98 25.99 11.68
CA THR A 462 -26.27 25.32 11.83
C THR A 462 -26.61 24.44 10.63
N GLU A 463 -26.40 24.92 9.40
CA GLU A 463 -26.59 24.09 8.20
C GLU A 463 -25.69 22.85 8.21
N THR A 464 -24.42 23.03 8.56
CA THR A 464 -23.43 21.94 8.64
C THR A 464 -23.81 20.96 9.74
N PHE A 465 -24.22 21.45 10.92
CA PHE A 465 -24.67 20.63 12.04
C PHE A 465 -25.85 19.74 11.64
N GLN A 466 -26.89 20.32 11.00
CA GLN A 466 -28.05 19.56 10.54
C GLN A 466 -27.67 18.45 9.55
N ARG A 467 -26.63 18.67 8.75
CA ARG A 467 -26.09 17.62 7.88
C ARG A 467 -25.43 16.49 8.67
N VAL A 468 -24.63 16.80 9.69
CA VAL A 468 -24.05 15.79 10.60
C VAL A 468 -25.15 15.02 11.33
N GLU A 469 -26.17 15.71 11.84
CA GLU A 469 -27.28 15.11 12.57
C GLU A 469 -28.05 14.08 11.73
N ARG A 470 -28.31 14.40 10.45
CA ARG A 470 -28.94 13.45 9.51
C ARG A 470 -28.06 12.24 9.21
N MET A 471 -26.75 12.42 9.12
CA MET A 471 -25.81 11.37 8.71
C MET A 471 -25.36 10.47 9.87
N ALA A 472 -25.15 11.06 11.05
CA ALA A 472 -24.46 10.43 12.18
C ALA A 472 -25.06 10.87 13.53
N PRO A 473 -26.32 10.52 13.83
CA PRO A 473 -26.99 10.98 15.05
C PRO A 473 -26.31 10.51 16.35
N LYS A 474 -25.70 9.32 16.37
CA LYS A 474 -24.95 8.85 17.55
C LYS A 474 -23.66 9.64 17.79
N LEU A 475 -22.96 10.02 16.72
CA LEU A 475 -21.80 10.91 16.80
C LEU A 475 -22.20 12.28 17.36
N VAL A 476 -23.31 12.86 16.88
CA VAL A 476 -23.86 14.11 17.42
C VAL A 476 -24.16 13.98 18.91
N GLY A 477 -24.85 12.90 19.32
CA GLY A 477 -25.11 12.62 20.73
C GLY A 477 -23.84 12.57 21.58
N ALA A 478 -22.79 11.89 21.09
CA ALA A 478 -21.50 11.83 21.78
C ALA A 478 -20.83 13.21 21.93
N ARG A 479 -20.85 14.05 20.87
CA ARG A 479 -20.29 15.41 20.93
C ARG A 479 -21.09 16.32 21.87
N LEU A 480 -22.42 16.24 21.84
CA LEU A 480 -23.31 17.00 22.73
C LEU A 480 -23.19 16.56 24.20
N SER A 481 -22.82 15.31 24.46
CA SER A 481 -22.51 14.82 25.82
C SER A 481 -21.12 15.22 26.31
N GLY A 482 -20.35 16.01 25.54
CA GLY A 482 -19.02 16.47 25.90
C GLY A 482 -17.89 15.49 25.57
N ARG A 483 -18.13 14.42 24.79
CA ARG A 483 -17.06 13.50 24.39
C ARG A 483 -16.29 14.07 23.21
N TRP A 484 -15.02 14.38 23.39
CA TRP A 484 -14.11 14.92 22.36
C TRP A 484 -12.74 14.22 22.42
N LEU A 485 -11.86 14.51 21.47
CA LEU A 485 -10.54 13.89 21.35
C LEU A 485 -9.47 14.42 22.33
N SER A 486 -9.84 15.26 23.30
CA SER A 486 -8.90 16.04 24.11
C SER A 486 -9.33 16.07 25.58
N THR A 487 -8.36 16.14 26.47
CA THR A 487 -8.57 16.39 27.91
C THR A 487 -8.31 17.84 28.30
N ASN A 488 -7.83 18.66 27.38
CA ASN A 488 -7.53 20.07 27.64
C ASN A 488 -8.84 20.83 27.93
N PRO A 489 -9.00 21.43 29.13
CA PRO A 489 -10.26 22.06 29.53
C PRO A 489 -10.68 23.23 28.63
N ASP A 490 -9.70 24.00 28.14
CA ASP A 490 -9.93 25.16 27.27
C ASP A 490 -10.41 24.70 25.88
N TYR A 491 -9.74 23.70 25.28
CA TYR A 491 -10.21 23.08 24.03
C TYR A 491 -11.63 22.49 24.18
N LEU A 492 -11.87 21.72 25.23
CA LEU A 492 -13.15 21.07 25.50
C LEU A 492 -14.29 22.07 25.66
N SER A 493 -14.05 23.13 26.43
CA SER A 493 -15.03 24.19 26.66
C SER A 493 -15.46 24.83 25.33
N ARG A 494 -14.50 25.16 24.45
CA ARG A 494 -14.79 25.71 23.13
C ARG A 494 -15.53 24.73 22.23
N ALA A 495 -14.97 23.53 22.03
CA ALA A 495 -15.53 22.55 21.10
C ALA A 495 -16.96 22.17 21.49
N HIS A 496 -17.21 21.93 22.78
CA HIS A 496 -18.54 21.59 23.29
C HIS A 496 -19.53 22.75 23.18
N THR A 497 -19.13 23.97 23.59
CA THR A 497 -20.00 25.15 23.52
C THR A 497 -20.34 25.49 22.08
N PHE A 498 -19.35 25.50 21.19
CA PHE A 498 -19.55 25.83 19.78
C PHE A 498 -20.48 24.83 19.09
N PHE A 499 -20.31 23.54 19.37
CA PHE A 499 -21.20 22.52 18.82
C PHE A 499 -22.64 22.66 19.34
N ARG A 500 -22.83 23.04 20.61
CA ARG A 500 -24.16 23.34 21.18
C ARG A 500 -24.81 24.60 20.60
N ILE A 501 -24.03 25.62 20.26
CA ILE A 501 -24.52 26.82 19.57
C ILE A 501 -25.05 26.44 18.18
N ALA A 502 -24.28 25.66 17.42
CA ALA A 502 -24.71 25.20 16.09
C ALA A 502 -26.00 24.36 16.15
N ALA A 503 -26.20 23.61 17.25
CA ALA A 503 -27.41 22.85 17.55
C ALA A 503 -28.59 23.70 18.05
N GLY A 504 -28.41 25.01 18.28
CA GLY A 504 -29.44 25.90 18.83
C GLY A 504 -29.75 25.68 20.33
N LEU A 505 -28.87 24.97 21.06
CA LEU A 505 -29.06 24.65 22.48
C LEU A 505 -28.52 25.74 23.41
N VAL A 506 -27.73 26.68 22.89
CA VAL A 506 -27.09 27.77 23.61
C VAL A 506 -27.08 29.01 22.69
N PRO A 507 -27.31 30.22 23.23
CA PRO A 507 -27.23 31.46 22.46
C PRO A 507 -25.83 31.70 21.84
N PRO A 508 -25.74 32.27 20.61
CA PRO A 508 -24.46 32.55 19.95
C PRO A 508 -23.46 33.39 20.75
N GLU A 509 -23.95 34.28 21.61
CA GLU A 509 -23.18 35.16 22.49
C GLU A 509 -22.30 34.36 23.47
N ALA A 510 -22.64 33.10 23.75
CA ALA A 510 -21.79 32.21 24.55
C ALA A 510 -20.44 31.90 23.88
N ALA A 511 -20.29 32.12 22.57
CA ALA A 511 -19.01 31.98 21.89
C ALA A 511 -18.08 33.18 22.13
N ASP A 512 -18.58 34.36 22.49
CA ASP A 512 -17.78 35.59 22.50
C ASP A 512 -16.67 35.59 23.55
N ALA A 513 -16.89 34.92 24.68
CA ALA A 513 -15.87 34.74 25.72
C ALA A 513 -14.87 33.60 25.40
N LEU A 514 -15.13 32.82 24.35
CA LEU A 514 -14.43 31.58 24.01
C LEU A 514 -13.68 31.65 22.67
N ARG A 515 -13.99 32.63 21.81
CA ARG A 515 -13.15 33.00 20.67
C ARG A 515 -11.87 33.65 21.20
#